data_AF-A0A429BY33-F1
#
_entry.id   AF-A0A429BY33-F1
#
_cell.length_a   1.000
_cell.length_b   1.000
_cell.length_c   1.000
_cell.angle_alpha   90.00
_cell.angle_beta   90.00
_cell.angle_gamma   90.00
#
_symmetry.space_group_name_H-M   'P 1'
#
loop_
_entity.id
_entity.type
_entity.pdbx_description
1 polymer ?
#
loop_
_entity_poly.entity_id
_entity_poly.type
_entity_poly.pdbx_seq_one_letter_code
_entity_poly.pdbx_strand_id
1 'polypeptide(L)'
;MPGPRILPYSRVVAQDELKLALELHHVVPRIGGVLMAGPRGTAKSTLVRAFALMAHDALPVTLPINATDDRVVGGWDRDALLRGEPRPQPGLLEDAADKGLLYVDEVNLLDDHLVDIILDVAATGVLSVQR
;
A
#
# COMPACT_ATOMS: atom_id res chain seq x y z
N MET A 1 -14.77 5.31 -20.24
CA MET A 1 -13.29 5.31 -20.28
C MET A 1 -12.83 3.86 -20.23
N PRO A 2 -11.99 3.35 -21.15
CA PRO A 2 -11.39 2.04 -20.94
C PRO A 2 -10.58 2.08 -19.64
N GLY A 3 -10.73 1.08 -18.78
CA GLY A 3 -9.99 0.99 -17.51
C GLY A 3 -8.47 1.01 -17.73
N PRO A 4 -7.67 1.22 -16.67
CA PRO A 4 -6.22 1.22 -16.78
C PRO A 4 -5.75 -0.05 -17.49
N ARG A 5 -4.92 0.09 -18.53
CA ARG A 5 -4.34 -1.04 -19.27
C ARG A 5 -3.27 -1.72 -18.41
N ILE A 6 -3.69 -2.50 -17.45
CA ILE A 6 -2.81 -3.35 -16.64
C ILE A 6 -2.74 -4.73 -17.28
N LEU A 7 -1.53 -5.28 -17.39
CA LEU A 7 -1.32 -6.64 -17.85
C LEU A 7 -2.00 -7.61 -16.86
N PRO A 8 -2.83 -8.57 -17.31
CA PRO A 8 -3.41 -9.57 -16.42
C PRO A 8 -2.34 -10.33 -15.63
N TYR A 9 -2.61 -10.68 -14.37
CA TYR A 9 -1.66 -11.39 -13.50
C TYR A 9 -1.11 -12.67 -14.14
N SER A 10 -1.98 -13.46 -14.76
CA SER A 10 -1.61 -14.70 -15.46
C SER A 10 -0.72 -14.48 -16.70
N ARG A 11 -0.62 -13.26 -17.22
CA ARG A 11 0.24 -12.91 -18.36
C ARG A 11 1.59 -12.33 -17.94
N VAL A 12 1.80 -12.02 -16.66
CA VAL A 12 3.12 -11.63 -16.18
C VAL A 12 4.01 -12.87 -16.19
N VAL A 13 5.06 -12.84 -17.00
CA VAL A 13 6.01 -13.96 -17.11
C VAL A 13 7.07 -13.89 -16.01
N ALA A 14 7.58 -15.06 -15.59
CA ALA A 14 8.55 -15.22 -14.49
C ALA A 14 8.03 -14.68 -13.14
N GLN A 15 8.96 -14.26 -12.27
CA GLN A 15 8.69 -13.72 -10.92
C GLN A 15 8.00 -14.73 -9.99
N ASP A 16 8.29 -16.03 -10.14
CA ASP A 16 7.59 -17.10 -9.44
C ASP A 16 7.68 -16.98 -7.92
N GLU A 17 8.82 -16.54 -7.38
CA GLU A 17 8.98 -16.25 -5.95
C GLU A 17 8.06 -15.12 -5.47
N LEU A 18 7.95 -14.03 -6.24
CA LEU A 18 7.09 -12.91 -5.88
C LEU A 18 5.61 -13.26 -6.02
N LYS A 19 5.25 -14.02 -7.06
CA LYS A 19 3.89 -14.57 -7.22
C LYS A 19 3.50 -15.40 -6.00
N LEU A 20 4.36 -16.35 -5.64
CA LEU A 20 4.15 -17.20 -4.47
C LEU A 20 4.04 -16.38 -3.19
N ALA A 21 4.91 -15.39 -2.99
CA ALA A 21 4.86 -14.54 -1.79
C ALA A 21 3.55 -13.76 -1.68
N LEU A 22 3.05 -13.18 -2.79
CA LEU A 22 1.78 -12.46 -2.82
C LEU A 22 0.58 -13.40 -2.59
N GLU A 23 0.59 -14.57 -3.21
CA GLU A 23 -0.46 -15.58 -3.04
C GLU A 23 -0.50 -16.12 -1.59
N LEU A 24 0.66 -16.42 -1.00
CA LEU A 24 0.76 -16.84 0.40
C LEU A 24 0.25 -15.75 1.34
N HIS A 25 0.65 -14.49 1.12
CA HIS A 25 0.19 -13.37 1.92
C HIS A 25 -1.33 -13.20 1.83
N HIS A 26 -1.92 -13.37 0.64
CA HIS A 26 -3.37 -13.26 0.46
C HIS A 26 -4.15 -14.38 1.16
N VAL A 27 -3.61 -15.60 1.21
CA VAL A 27 -4.23 -16.72 1.93
C VAL A 27 -4.03 -16.60 3.45
N VAL A 28 -2.84 -16.18 3.89
CA VAL A 28 -2.48 -16.05 5.31
C VAL A 28 -1.82 -14.68 5.56
N PRO A 29 -2.60 -13.60 5.78
CA PRO A 29 -2.05 -12.26 5.97
C PRO A 29 -1.09 -12.13 7.16
N ARG A 30 -1.22 -13.03 8.14
CA ARG A 30 -0.38 -13.06 9.35
C ARG A 30 1.09 -13.42 9.11
N ILE A 31 1.48 -13.83 7.90
CA ILE A 31 2.90 -14.07 7.58
C ILE A 31 3.71 -12.77 7.48
N GLY A 32 3.05 -11.62 7.52
CA GLY A 32 3.67 -10.30 7.46
C GLY A 32 3.78 -9.75 6.04
N GLY A 33 4.42 -8.60 5.90
CA GLY A 33 4.56 -7.92 4.61
C GLY A 33 5.47 -8.66 3.61
N VAL A 34 5.26 -8.41 2.32
CA VAL A 34 6.11 -8.92 1.25
C VAL A 34 7.15 -7.86 0.86
N LEU A 35 8.43 -8.15 1.09
CA LEU A 35 9.53 -7.30 0.65
C LEU A 35 10.01 -7.72 -0.75
N MET A 36 10.04 -6.76 -1.67
CA MET A 36 10.46 -6.97 -3.06
C MET A 36 11.82 -6.32 -3.32
N ALA A 37 12.88 -7.12 -3.46
CA ALA A 37 14.20 -6.64 -3.82
C ALA A 37 14.54 -6.92 -5.28
N GLY A 38 15.24 -6.00 -5.95
CA GLY A 38 15.90 -6.23 -7.24
C GLY A 38 15.91 -5.02 -8.18
N PRO A 39 16.48 -5.16 -9.39
CA PRO A 39 16.72 -4.03 -10.28
C PRO A 39 15.44 -3.33 -10.75
N ARG A 40 15.54 -2.02 -11.00
CA ARG A 40 14.50 -1.25 -11.69
C ARG A 40 14.24 -1.84 -13.08
N GLY A 41 12.99 -1.76 -13.55
CA GLY A 41 12.61 -2.25 -14.88
C GLY A 41 12.33 -3.75 -14.98
N THR A 42 12.29 -4.49 -13.87
CA THR A 42 12.02 -5.95 -13.84
C THR A 42 10.53 -6.30 -13.73
N ALA A 43 9.63 -5.32 -13.94
CA ALA A 43 8.17 -5.47 -13.88
C ALA A 43 7.58 -5.90 -12.51
N LYS A 44 8.33 -5.76 -11.40
CA LYS A 44 7.85 -6.03 -10.03
C LYS A 44 6.55 -5.28 -9.70
N SER A 45 6.55 -3.95 -9.91
CA SER A 45 5.37 -3.12 -9.65
C SER A 45 4.18 -3.46 -10.56
N THR A 46 4.45 -3.91 -11.79
CA THR A 46 3.42 -4.42 -12.71
C THR A 46 2.75 -5.67 -12.14
N LEU A 47 3.53 -6.61 -11.59
CA LEU A 47 2.99 -7.83 -10.98
C LEU A 47 2.11 -7.52 -9.78
N VAL A 48 2.55 -6.64 -8.88
CA VAL A 48 1.77 -6.22 -7.70
C VAL A 48 0.45 -5.59 -8.10
N ARG A 49 0.47 -4.67 -9.08
CA ARG A 49 -0.76 -4.02 -9.58
C ARG A 49 -1.71 -5.02 -10.25
N ALA A 50 -1.16 -5.97 -11.01
CA ALA A 50 -1.94 -7.01 -11.65
C ALA A 50 -2.57 -7.97 -10.64
N PHE A 51 -1.82 -8.32 -9.59
CA PHE A 51 -2.31 -9.14 -8.48
C PHE A 51 -3.41 -8.43 -7.71
N ALA A 52 -3.18 -7.18 -7.30
CA ALA A 52 -4.17 -6.40 -6.55
C ALA A 52 -5.49 -6.24 -7.31
N LEU A 53 -5.42 -5.96 -8.62
CA LEU A 53 -6.61 -5.86 -9.45
C LEU A 53 -7.36 -7.20 -9.54
N MET A 54 -6.63 -8.32 -9.60
CA MET A 54 -7.23 -9.65 -9.68
C MET A 54 -7.82 -10.12 -8.35
N ALA A 55 -7.14 -9.86 -7.24
CA ALA A 55 -7.50 -10.35 -5.91
C ALA A 55 -8.47 -9.43 -5.14
N HIS A 56 -8.45 -8.14 -5.44
CA HIS A 56 -9.20 -7.12 -4.69
C HIS A 56 -10.09 -6.23 -5.56
N ASP A 57 -10.11 -6.42 -6.89
CA ASP A 57 -10.81 -5.56 -7.85
C ASP A 57 -10.44 -4.06 -7.71
N ALA A 58 -9.23 -3.79 -7.21
CA ALA A 58 -8.74 -2.45 -6.91
C ALA A 58 -7.23 -2.33 -7.17
N LEU A 59 -6.78 -1.12 -7.47
CA LEU A 59 -5.35 -0.82 -7.51
C LEU A 59 -4.79 -0.65 -6.10
N PRO A 60 -3.52 -1.03 -5.88
CA PRO A 60 -2.92 -0.88 -4.57
C PRO A 60 -2.75 0.59 -4.22
N VAL A 61 -2.94 0.92 -2.94
CA VAL A 61 -2.60 2.24 -2.42
C VAL A 61 -1.09 2.37 -2.47
N THR A 62 -0.60 3.38 -3.18
CA THR A 62 0.83 3.62 -3.32
C THR A 62 1.27 4.67 -2.30
N LEU A 63 2.22 4.31 -1.45
CA LEU A 63 2.85 5.22 -0.51
C LEU A 63 4.04 5.91 -1.18
N PRO A 64 4.03 7.25 -1.29
CA PRO A 64 5.14 8.00 -1.86
C PRO A 64 6.31 8.12 -0.89
N ILE A 65 7.52 8.24 -1.41
CA ILE A 65 8.77 8.37 -0.63
C ILE A 65 8.80 9.56 0.35
N ASN A 66 7.99 10.58 0.11
CA ASN A 66 7.89 11.80 0.92
C ASN A 66 6.53 11.93 1.61
N ALA A 67 5.88 10.80 1.91
CA ALA A 67 4.65 10.79 2.67
C ALA A 67 4.91 11.35 4.08
N THR A 68 4.08 12.30 4.49
CA THR A 68 4.04 12.82 5.85
C THR A 68 3.14 11.95 6.72
N ASP A 69 3.30 12.01 8.04
CA ASP A 69 2.53 11.21 9.01
C ASP A 69 1.03 11.39 8.80
N ASP A 70 0.56 12.63 8.69
CA ASP A 70 -0.86 12.96 8.44
C ASP A 70 -1.39 12.34 7.15
N ARG A 71 -0.53 12.11 6.15
CA ARG A 71 -0.90 11.41 4.93
C ARG A 71 -0.93 9.89 5.13
N VAL A 72 -0.05 9.32 5.94
CA VAL A 72 0.01 7.86 6.18
C VAL A 72 -1.07 7.40 7.16
N VAL A 73 -1.13 8.03 8.34
CA VAL A 73 -2.06 7.66 9.42
C VAL A 73 -3.39 8.42 9.38
N GLY A 74 -3.48 9.46 8.55
CA GLY A 74 -4.64 10.34 8.49
C GLY A 74 -4.52 11.49 9.48
N GLY A 75 -5.25 12.56 9.21
CA GLY A 75 -5.13 13.80 9.96
C GLY A 75 -6.34 14.68 9.75
N TRP A 76 -6.07 15.97 9.53
CA TRP A 76 -7.10 16.98 9.31
C TRP A 76 -6.97 17.54 7.89
N ASP A 77 -8.09 17.78 7.24
CA ASP A 77 -8.12 18.54 5.98
C ASP A 77 -7.60 19.95 6.26
N ARG A 78 -6.41 20.24 5.73
CA ARG A 78 -5.68 21.48 6.00
C ARG A 78 -6.48 22.71 5.58
N ASP A 79 -7.16 22.64 4.45
CA ASP A 79 -7.91 23.77 3.91
C ASP A 79 -9.17 24.05 4.71
N ALA A 80 -9.89 23.00 5.12
CA ALA A 80 -11.06 23.11 6.00
C ALA A 80 -10.67 23.59 7.40
N LEU A 81 -9.56 23.08 7.95
CA LEU A 81 -9.03 23.50 9.24
C LEU A 81 -8.68 24.99 9.27
N LEU A 82 -8.04 25.51 8.22
CA LEU A 82 -7.73 26.94 8.08
C LEU A 82 -8.98 27.83 8.00
N ARG A 83 -10.11 27.26 7.56
CA ARG A 83 -11.43 27.93 7.56
C ARG A 83 -12.21 27.78 8.87
N GLY A 84 -11.65 27.11 9.87
CA GLY A 84 -12.33 26.83 11.14
C GLY A 84 -13.34 25.67 11.05
N GLU A 85 -13.27 24.86 10.00
CA GLU A 85 -14.12 23.68 9.76
C GLU A 85 -13.27 22.41 9.92
N PRO A 86 -12.98 21.95 11.15
CA PRO A 86 -12.13 20.79 11.36
C PRO A 86 -12.79 19.54 10.75
N ARG A 87 -12.22 19.06 9.65
CA ARG A 87 -12.68 17.86 8.95
C ARG A 87 -11.60 16.79 8.99
N PRO A 88 -11.90 15.58 9.51
CA PRO A 88 -10.94 14.48 9.47
C PRO A 88 -10.68 14.06 8.03
N GLN A 89 -9.43 13.72 7.75
CA GLN A 89 -8.97 13.18 6.47
C GLN A 89 -8.39 11.77 6.70
N PRO A 90 -8.89 10.74 5.99
CA PRO A 90 -8.35 9.38 6.11
C PRO A 90 -6.91 9.31 5.60
N GLY A 91 -6.12 8.44 6.22
CA GLY A 91 -4.74 8.16 5.83
C GLY A 91 -4.64 7.09 4.74
N LEU A 92 -3.46 6.96 4.15
CA LEU A 92 -3.16 5.89 3.18
C LEU A 92 -3.31 4.49 3.78
N LEU A 93 -3.09 4.32 5.09
CA LEU A 93 -3.31 3.03 5.76
C LEU A 93 -4.80 2.68 5.86
N GLU A 94 -5.67 3.67 6.10
CA GLU A 94 -7.13 3.48 6.06
C GLU A 94 -7.58 3.14 4.63
N ASP A 95 -7.12 3.92 3.63
CA ASP A 95 -7.40 3.63 2.22
C ASP A 95 -6.92 2.24 1.80
N ALA A 96 -5.81 1.76 2.36
CA ALA A 96 -5.24 0.45 2.04
C ALA A 96 -6.04 -0.68 2.69
N ALA A 97 -6.64 -0.45 3.85
CA ALA A 97 -7.56 -1.40 4.46
C ALA A 97 -8.79 -1.62 3.56
N ASP A 98 -9.29 -0.56 2.92
CA ASP A 98 -10.43 -0.65 1.99
C ASP A 98 -10.04 -1.31 0.65
N LYS A 99 -8.84 -1.02 0.13
CA LYS A 99 -8.39 -1.53 -1.19
C LYS A 99 -7.63 -2.85 -1.11
N GLY A 100 -7.34 -3.35 0.09
CA GLY A 100 -6.72 -4.64 0.34
C GLY A 100 -5.20 -4.72 0.16
N LEU A 101 -4.52 -3.66 -0.33
CA LEU A 101 -3.07 -3.69 -0.51
C LEU A 101 -2.42 -2.31 -0.42
N LEU A 102 -1.41 -2.20 0.46
CA LEU A 102 -0.46 -1.08 0.51
C LEU A 102 0.81 -1.47 -0.27
N TYR A 103 1.17 -0.65 -1.26
CA TYR A 103 2.42 -0.75 -1.99
C TYR A 103 3.33 0.42 -1.62
N VAL A 104 4.56 0.10 -1.26
CA VAL A 104 5.60 1.09 -0.95
C VAL A 104 6.67 0.99 -2.03
N ASP A 105 6.94 2.12 -2.70
CA ASP A 105 8.09 2.21 -3.61
C ASP A 105 9.31 2.71 -2.83
N GLU A 106 10.49 2.16 -3.15
CA GLU A 106 11.77 2.59 -2.53
C GLU A 106 11.72 2.65 -0.99
N VAL A 107 11.27 1.55 -0.35
CA VAL A 107 11.11 1.44 1.12
C VAL A 107 12.34 1.89 1.92
N ASN A 108 13.53 1.78 1.33
CA ASN A 108 14.80 2.22 1.92
C ASN A 108 14.95 3.74 2.06
N LEU A 109 14.01 4.54 1.54
CA LEU A 109 13.98 6.00 1.67
C LEU A 109 12.91 6.49 2.66
N LEU A 110 12.13 5.57 3.23
CA LEU A 110 11.15 5.93 4.24
C LEU A 110 11.81 6.26 5.58
N ASP A 111 11.13 7.10 6.33
CA ASP A 111 11.46 7.35 7.73
C ASP A 111 11.18 6.09 8.56
N ASP A 112 12.10 5.75 9.45
CA ASP A 112 12.04 4.55 10.30
C ASP A 112 10.73 4.48 11.10
N HIS A 113 10.24 5.63 11.59
CA HIS A 113 8.99 5.63 12.37
C HIS A 113 7.76 5.26 11.52
N LEU A 114 7.73 5.62 10.22
CA LEU A 114 6.64 5.23 9.33
C LEU A 114 6.69 3.73 9.04
N VAL A 115 7.89 3.18 8.88
CA VAL A 115 8.08 1.73 8.71
C VAL A 115 7.54 0.99 9.92
N ASP A 116 7.87 1.44 11.14
CA ASP A 116 7.39 0.84 12.38
C ASP A 116 5.85 0.86 12.47
N ILE A 117 5.22 2.00 12.17
CA ILE A 117 3.75 2.11 12.15
C ILE A 117 3.13 1.15 11.12
N ILE A 118 3.68 1.11 9.90
CA ILE A 118 3.16 0.24 8.84
C ILE A 118 3.26 -1.23 9.25
N LEU A 119 4.39 -1.64 9.83
CA LEU A 119 4.60 -3.02 10.27
C LEU A 119 3.71 -3.39 11.45
N ASP A 120 3.52 -2.49 12.42
CA ASP A 120 2.61 -2.69 13.54
C ASP A 120 1.16 -2.85 13.06
N VAL A 121 0.69 -1.98 12.17
CA VAL A 121 -0.65 -2.06 11.59
C VAL A 121 -0.83 -3.32 10.74
N ALA A 122 0.18 -3.72 9.96
CA ALA A 122 0.13 -4.95 9.19
C ALA A 122 0.08 -6.21 10.07
N ALA A 123 0.71 -6.19 11.26
CA ALA A 123 0.72 -7.31 12.19
C ALA A 123 -0.54 -7.38 13.06
N THR A 124 -1.04 -6.23 13.52
CA THR A 124 -2.16 -6.13 14.48
C THR A 124 -3.51 -5.93 13.80
N GLY A 125 -3.53 -5.33 12.60
CA GLY A 125 -4.73 -4.85 11.94
C GLY A 125 -5.33 -3.60 12.58
N VAL A 126 -4.62 -2.95 13.52
CA VAL A 126 -5.14 -1.83 14.31
C VAL A 126 -4.25 -0.60 14.09
N LEU A 127 -4.85 0.47 13.58
CA LEU A 127 -4.21 1.80 13.53
C LEU A 127 -4.73 2.65 14.68
N SER A 128 -3.86 2.99 15.63
CA SER A 128 -4.18 3.90 16.74
C SER A 128 -3.73 5.31 16.43
N VAL A 129 -4.67 6.24 16.25
CA VAL A 129 -4.36 7.66 15.97
C VAL A 129 -4.82 8.53 17.12
N GLN A 130 -3.92 9.35 17.66
CA GLN A 130 -4.27 10.43 18.58
C GLN A 130 -4.53 11.68 17.73
N ARG A 131 -5.78 12.16 17.72
CA ARG A 131 -6.24 13.29 16.91
C ARG A 131 -6.77 14.41 17.78
#